data_AF-A0A8B3RXH8-F1
#
_entry.id   AF-A0A8B3RXH8-F1
#
_cell.length_a   1.000
_cell.length_b   1.000
_cell.length_c   1.000
_cell.angle_alpha   90.00
_cell.angle_beta   90.00
_cell.angle_gamma   90.00
#
_symmetry.space_group_name_H-M   'P 1'
#
loop_
_entity.id
_entity.type
_entity.pdbx_description
1 polymer ?
#
loop_
_entity_poly.entity_id
_entity_poly.type
_entity_poly.pdbx_seq_one_letter_code
_entity_poly.pdbx_strand_id
1 'polypeptide(L)'
;MSKLNQLIGFLEEQLTVSEPTPDYTRHNQEIITYIEYLKSMKQPQLNENQQIVLDWLKDRFNETEIKASCTGYLWKLHQSYIDDEADEAGIAYEELSYEEEAEMVRVFAEWFEQERK
;
A
#
# COMPACT_ATOMS: atom_id res chain seq x y z
N MET A 1 -8.43 11.64 11.06
CA MET A 1 -8.02 10.23 11.20
C MET A 1 -9.26 9.35 11.15
N SER A 2 -9.22 8.23 10.42
CA SER A 2 -10.33 7.25 10.37
C SER A 2 -10.55 6.61 11.74
N LYS A 3 -11.79 6.25 12.09
CA LYS A 3 -12.13 5.52 13.34
C LYS A 3 -11.33 4.20 13.45
N LEU A 4 -11.02 3.58 12.32
CA LEU A 4 -10.20 2.36 12.25
C LEU A 4 -8.76 2.61 12.72
N ASN A 5 -8.17 3.76 12.38
CA ASN A 5 -6.81 4.11 12.83
C ASN A 5 -6.77 4.37 14.35
N GLN A 6 -7.84 4.94 14.91
CA GLN A 6 -7.95 5.13 16.35
C GLN A 6 -8.05 3.79 17.10
N LEU A 7 -8.80 2.84 16.54
CA LEU A 7 -8.92 1.49 17.10
C LEU A 7 -7.59 0.73 17.04
N ILE A 8 -6.88 0.78 15.91
CA ILE A 8 -5.56 0.15 15.77
C ILE A 8 -4.58 0.73 16.79
N GLY A 9 -4.49 2.06 16.90
CA GLY A 9 -3.59 2.71 17.86
C GLY A 9 -3.90 2.34 19.32
N PHE A 10 -5.18 2.28 19.70
CA PHE A 10 -5.58 1.84 21.03
C PHE A 10 -5.13 0.40 21.34
N LEU A 11 -5.26 -0.51 20.39
CA LEU A 11 -4.84 -1.90 20.55
C LEU A 11 -3.31 -2.04 20.63
N GLU A 12 -2.57 -1.25 19.84
CA GLU A 12 -1.11 -1.19 19.89
C GLU A 12 -0.61 -0.67 21.25
N GLU A 13 -1.29 0.33 21.84
CA GLU A 13 -0.98 0.82 23.19
C GLU A 13 -1.15 -0.27 24.26
N GLN A 14 -2.19 -1.10 24.18
CA GLN A 14 -2.41 -2.18 25.15
C GLN A 14 -1.27 -3.22 25.18
N LEU A 15 -0.58 -3.42 24.05
CA LEU A 15 0.57 -4.34 23.99
C LEU A 15 1.79 -3.84 24.77
N THR A 16 1.89 -2.53 25.05
CA THR A 16 3.11 -1.90 25.60
C THR A 16 3.15 -1.79 27.13
N VAL A 17 2.03 -2.02 27.84
CA VAL A 17 1.84 -1.57 29.24
C VAL A 17 2.14 -2.66 30.29
N SER A 18 2.62 -3.83 29.90
CA SER A 18 2.38 -5.07 30.65
C SER A 18 3.58 -6.00 30.77
N GLU A 19 3.81 -6.53 31.97
CA GLU A 19 4.83 -7.55 32.23
C GLU A 19 4.43 -8.92 31.63
N PRO A 20 5.35 -9.64 30.96
CA PRO A 20 5.01 -10.88 30.26
C PRO A 20 4.71 -12.02 31.24
N THR A 21 3.46 -12.48 31.25
CA THR A 21 3.03 -13.75 31.85
C THR A 21 2.49 -14.69 30.76
N PRO A 22 2.36 -16.01 30.99
CA PRO A 22 1.85 -16.94 29.97
C PRO A 22 0.44 -16.60 29.45
N ASP A 23 -0.49 -16.24 30.34
CA ASP A 23 -1.84 -15.82 29.93
C ASP A 23 -1.81 -14.47 29.20
N TYR A 24 -0.95 -13.57 29.64
CA TYR A 24 -0.74 -12.28 28.98
C TYR A 24 -0.15 -12.44 27.57
N THR A 25 0.73 -13.43 27.37
CA THR A 25 1.33 -13.73 26.07
C THR A 25 0.29 -14.26 25.08
N ARG A 26 -0.64 -15.12 25.54
CA ARG A 26 -1.75 -15.60 24.70
C ARG A 26 -2.69 -14.46 24.30
N HIS A 27 -3.05 -13.60 25.24
CA HIS A 27 -3.89 -12.43 24.99
C HIS A 27 -3.26 -11.46 23.99
N ASN A 28 -1.95 -11.21 24.10
CA ASN A 28 -1.21 -10.39 23.14
C ASN A 28 -1.23 -10.99 21.73
N GLN A 29 -1.12 -12.32 21.60
CA GLN A 29 -1.19 -12.98 20.30
C GLN A 29 -2.55 -12.75 19.62
N GLU A 30 -3.64 -12.79 20.38
CA GLU A 30 -5.00 -12.51 19.90
C GLU A 30 -5.14 -11.04 19.47
N ILE A 31 -4.61 -10.10 20.26
CA ILE A 31 -4.59 -8.67 19.92
C ILE A 31 -3.77 -8.41 18.66
N ILE A 32 -2.58 -9.01 18.51
CA ILE A 32 -1.73 -8.88 17.33
C ILE A 32 -2.47 -9.39 16.09
N THR A 33 -3.05 -10.59 16.17
CA THR A 33 -3.84 -11.18 15.08
C THR A 33 -4.99 -10.26 14.67
N TYR A 34 -5.66 -9.65 15.64
CA TYR A 34 -6.75 -8.71 15.37
C TYR A 34 -6.25 -7.40 14.75
N ILE A 35 -5.13 -6.86 15.22
CA ILE A 35 -4.48 -5.68 14.60
C ILE A 35 -4.12 -5.97 13.14
N GLU A 36 -3.56 -7.14 12.84
CA GLU A 36 -3.22 -7.57 11.48
C GLU A 36 -4.47 -7.64 10.59
N TYR A 37 -5.56 -8.20 11.11
CA TYR A 37 -6.86 -8.23 10.43
C TYR A 37 -7.44 -6.82 10.19
N LEU A 38 -7.37 -5.92 11.18
CA LEU A 38 -7.83 -4.54 11.00
C LEU A 38 -6.96 -3.78 9.98
N LYS A 39 -5.66 -4.05 9.95
CA LYS A 39 -4.72 -3.49 8.96
C LYS A 39 -5.02 -4.03 7.56
N SER A 40 -5.35 -5.32 7.41
CA SER A 40 -5.75 -5.87 6.11
C SER A 40 -7.09 -5.33 5.62
N MET A 41 -8.05 -5.03 6.51
CA MET A 41 -9.27 -4.31 6.14
C MET A 41 -9.03 -2.86 5.74
N LYS A 42 -7.90 -2.26 6.14
CA LYS A 42 -7.49 -0.92 5.69
C LYS A 42 -6.85 -0.98 4.30
N GLN A 43 -6.26 -2.10 3.91
CA GLN A 43 -5.66 -2.26 2.59
C GLN A 43 -6.79 -2.18 1.55
N PRO A 44 -6.67 -1.26 0.59
CA PRO A 44 -7.46 -1.29 -0.63
C PRO A 44 -7.53 -2.69 -1.23
N GLN A 45 -8.73 -3.17 -1.53
CA GLN A 45 -8.87 -4.31 -2.42
C GLN A 45 -8.71 -3.79 -3.84
N LEU A 46 -7.46 -3.76 -4.29
CA LEU A 46 -7.15 -3.37 -5.67
C LEU A 46 -7.79 -4.36 -6.64
N ASN A 47 -8.44 -3.82 -7.66
CA ASN A 47 -8.86 -4.59 -8.82
C ASN A 47 -7.63 -5.02 -9.64
N GLU A 48 -7.85 -5.86 -10.66
CA GLU A 48 -6.77 -6.42 -11.50
C GLU A 48 -5.92 -5.32 -12.14
N ASN A 49 -6.53 -4.29 -12.72
CA ASN A 49 -5.84 -3.20 -13.37
C ASN A 49 -5.01 -2.36 -12.39
N GLN A 50 -5.56 -2.05 -11.22
CA GLN A 50 -4.84 -1.35 -10.16
C GLN A 50 -3.62 -2.14 -9.69
N GLN A 51 -3.74 -3.47 -9.63
CA GLN A 51 -2.65 -4.35 -9.22
C GLN A 51 -1.53 -4.39 -10.27
N ILE A 52 -1.87 -4.53 -11.55
CA ILE A 52 -0.92 -4.49 -12.68
C ILE A 52 -0.13 -3.18 -12.65
N VAL A 53 -0.82 -2.05 -12.51
CA VAL A 53 -0.18 -0.73 -12.46
C VAL A 53 0.71 -0.59 -11.23
N LEU A 54 0.24 -1.02 -10.07
CA LEU A 54 1.02 -0.94 -8.83
C LEU A 54 2.31 -1.75 -8.91
N ASP A 55 2.26 -2.96 -9.45
CA ASP A 55 3.43 -3.83 -9.53
C ASP A 55 4.45 -3.28 -10.54
N TRP A 56 3.98 -2.76 -11.68
CA TRP A 56 4.85 -2.05 -12.61
C TRP A 56 5.56 -0.87 -11.93
N LEU A 57 4.85 -0.06 -11.14
CA LEU A 57 5.44 1.08 -10.44
C LEU A 57 6.53 0.64 -9.45
N LYS A 58 6.31 -0.44 -8.70
CA LYS A 58 7.30 -0.99 -7.76
C LYS A 58 8.54 -1.51 -8.49
N ASP A 59 8.35 -2.25 -9.58
CA ASP A 59 9.44 -2.84 -10.36
C ASP A 59 10.34 -1.75 -10.94
N ARG A 60 9.74 -0.75 -11.60
CA ARG A 60 10.49 0.39 -12.13
C ARG A 60 11.21 1.17 -11.04
N PHE A 61 10.59 1.33 -9.88
CA PHE A 61 11.23 2.01 -8.76
C PHE A 61 12.47 1.27 -8.25
N ASN A 62 12.46 -0.07 -8.31
CA ASN A 62 13.56 -0.92 -7.86
C ASN A 62 14.66 -1.12 -8.91
N GLU A 63 14.34 -1.00 -10.20
CA GLU A 63 15.29 -1.17 -11.32
C GLU A 63 16.27 0.00 -11.48
N THR A 64 15.89 1.23 -11.10
CA THR A 64 16.68 2.41 -11.44
C THR A 64 17.74 2.77 -10.39
N GLU A 65 18.99 3.01 -10.84
CA GLU A 65 20.02 3.66 -10.02
C GLU A 65 19.72 5.14 -9.74
N ILE A 66 18.99 5.79 -10.65
CA ILE A 66 18.55 7.19 -10.52
C ILE A 66 17.18 7.23 -9.86
N LYS A 67 17.13 7.68 -8.61
CA LYS A 67 15.88 7.85 -7.85
C LYS A 67 15.05 9.00 -8.40
N ALA A 68 14.15 8.73 -9.34
CA ALA A 68 13.07 9.67 -9.66
C ALA A 68 12.06 9.73 -8.49
N SER A 69 11.36 10.86 -8.34
CA SER A 69 10.24 10.96 -7.39
C SER A 69 9.10 10.01 -7.81
N CYS A 70 8.24 9.60 -6.87
CA CYS A 70 7.05 8.80 -7.17
C CYS A 70 6.19 9.45 -8.28
N THR A 71 6.10 10.78 -8.28
CA THR A 71 5.41 11.56 -9.33
C THR A 71 6.06 11.43 -10.70
N GLY A 72 7.38 11.21 -10.78
CA GLY A 72 8.08 10.98 -12.04
C GLY A 72 7.72 9.62 -12.68
N TYR A 73 7.52 8.59 -11.86
CA TYR A 73 7.08 7.28 -12.33
C TYR A 73 5.62 7.27 -12.79
N LEU A 74 4.74 7.95 -12.07
CA LEU A 74 3.35 8.15 -12.50
C LEU A 74 3.29 8.92 -13.83
N TRP A 75 4.12 9.96 -13.97
CA TRP A 75 4.23 10.69 -15.24
C TRP A 75 4.75 9.81 -16.39
N LYS A 76 5.74 8.97 -16.13
CA LYS A 76 6.26 8.03 -17.13
C LYS A 76 5.21 7.02 -17.58
N LEU A 77 4.41 6.48 -16.66
CA LEU A 77 3.30 5.59 -16.97
C LEU A 77 2.25 6.26 -17.86
N HIS A 78 1.92 7.53 -17.57
CA HIS A 78 1.04 8.32 -18.42
C HIS A 78 1.61 8.56 -19.83
N GLN A 79 2.93 8.75 -19.94
CA GLN A 79 3.61 8.94 -21.22
C GLN A 79 3.73 7.66 -22.06
N SER A 80 3.98 6.49 -21.45
CA SER A 80 4.10 5.22 -22.18
C SER A 80 2.83 4.83 -22.93
N TYR A 81 1.67 5.31 -22.49
CA TYR A 81 0.40 5.16 -23.20
C TYR A 81 0.33 6.01 -24.50
N ILE A 82 0.93 7.19 -24.52
CA ILE A 82 0.77 8.18 -25.61
C ILE A 82 1.62 7.83 -26.84
N ASP A 83 2.70 7.07 -26.69
CA ASP A 83 3.71 6.83 -27.72
C ASP A 83 3.55 5.48 -28.49
N ASP A 84 2.35 4.87 -28.54
CA ASP A 84 2.05 3.61 -29.26
C ASP A 84 2.87 2.36 -28.78
N GLU A 85 3.61 2.48 -27.68
CA GLU A 85 4.31 1.38 -26.98
C GLU A 85 3.66 1.07 -25.61
N ALA A 86 2.34 1.17 -25.52
CA ALA A 86 1.62 0.91 -24.28
C ALA A 86 1.86 -0.56 -23.85
N ASP A 87 2.68 -0.74 -22.82
CA ASP A 87 2.80 -2.02 -22.13
C ASP A 87 1.52 -2.31 -21.35
N GLU A 88 1.38 -3.53 -20.84
CA GLU A 88 0.21 -3.99 -20.09
C GLU A 88 -0.19 -3.01 -18.96
N ALA A 89 0.79 -2.36 -18.34
CA ALA A 89 0.55 -1.36 -17.31
C ALA A 89 -0.01 -0.04 -17.85
N GLY A 90 0.43 0.42 -19.02
CA GLY A 90 -0.15 1.57 -19.69
C GLY A 90 -1.63 1.38 -20.04
N ILE A 91 -2.00 0.20 -20.54
CA ILE A 91 -3.40 -0.16 -20.84
C ILE A 91 -4.22 -0.25 -19.54
N ALA A 92 -3.71 -0.99 -18.55
CA ALA A 92 -4.39 -1.11 -17.26
C ALA A 92 -4.60 0.25 -16.58
N TYR A 93 -3.66 1.20 -16.73
CA TYR A 93 -3.78 2.56 -16.21
C TYR A 93 -4.87 3.37 -16.91
N GLU A 94 -5.01 3.26 -18.23
CA GLU A 94 -6.09 3.93 -18.97
C GLU A 94 -7.49 3.46 -18.53
N GLU A 95 -7.61 2.16 -18.22
CA GLU A 95 -8.88 1.56 -17.80
C GLU A 95 -9.30 1.90 -16.36
N LEU A 96 -8.46 2.59 -15.60
CA LEU A 96 -8.81 3.02 -14.24
C LEU A 96 -9.81 4.18 -14.26
N SER A 97 -10.84 4.07 -13.41
CA SER A 97 -11.60 5.26 -12.99
C SER A 97 -10.73 6.18 -12.13
N TYR A 98 -11.16 7.44 -11.97
CA TYR A 98 -10.48 8.38 -11.08
C TYR A 98 -10.43 7.89 -9.62
N GLU A 99 -11.46 7.19 -9.16
CA GLU A 99 -11.50 6.59 -7.84
C GLU A 99 -10.45 5.47 -7.69
N GLU A 100 -10.32 4.61 -8.71
CA GLU A 100 -9.37 3.50 -8.72
C GLU A 100 -7.92 3.99 -8.85
N GLU A 101 -7.69 5.01 -9.68
CA GLU A 101 -6.40 5.69 -9.78
C GLU A 101 -5.99 6.31 -8.43
N ALA A 102 -6.90 7.07 -7.79
CA ALA A 102 -6.63 7.70 -6.51
C ALA A 102 -6.29 6.67 -5.42
N GLU A 103 -6.95 5.53 -5.45
CA GLU A 103 -6.67 4.42 -4.54
C GLU A 103 -5.32 3.76 -4.83
N MET A 104 -4.99 3.48 -6.09
CA MET A 104 -3.69 2.96 -6.50
C MET A 104 -2.55 3.89 -6.08
N VAL A 105 -2.68 5.20 -6.32
CA VAL A 105 -1.68 6.20 -5.92
C VAL A 105 -1.48 6.20 -4.40
N ARG A 106 -2.56 6.08 -3.62
CA ARG A 106 -2.49 5.97 -2.16
C ARG A 106 -1.72 4.72 -1.72
N VAL A 107 -2.01 3.55 -2.31
CA VAL A 107 -1.28 2.30 -1.98
C VAL A 107 0.19 2.41 -2.36
N PHE A 108 0.50 2.97 -3.53
CA PHE A 108 1.87 3.17 -3.96
C PHE A 108 2.65 4.08 -3.00
N ALA A 109 2.02 5.16 -2.52
CA ALA A 109 2.62 6.03 -1.50
C ALA A 109 2.83 5.31 -0.15
N GLU A 110 1.84 4.55 0.33
CA GLU A 110 1.98 3.77 1.58
C GLU A 110 3.09 2.71 1.47
N TRP A 111 3.21 2.02 0.33
CA TRP A 111 4.29 1.08 0.05
C TRP A 111 5.65 1.79 0.07
N PHE A 112 5.77 2.93 -0.62
CA PHE A 112 7.00 3.70 -0.68
C PHE A 112 7.50 4.14 0.71
N GLU A 113 6.58 4.54 1.59
CA GLU A 113 6.90 4.89 2.99
C GLU A 113 7.39 3.68 3.81
N GLN A 114 6.89 2.47 3.54
CA GLN A 114 7.25 1.26 4.30
C GLN A 114 8.63 0.70 3.91
N GLU A 115 8.93 0.62 2.61
CA GLU A 115 10.19 0.06 2.09
C GLU A 115 11.41 1.00 2.26
N ARG A 116 11.20 2.27 2.63
CA ARG A 116 12.27 3.29 2.72
C ARG A 116 12.44 3.90 4.11
N LYS A 117 11.95 3.23 5.16
CA LYS A 117 12.31 3.56 6.55
C LYS A 117 13.74 3.18 6.90
#